data_AF-L8EQR2-F1
#
_entry.id   AF-L8EQR2-F1
#
_cell.length_a   1.000
_cell.length_b   1.000
_cell.length_c   1.000
_cell.angle_alpha   90.00
_cell.angle_beta   90.00
_cell.angle_gamma   90.00
#
_symmetry.space_group_name_H-M   'P 1'
#
loop_
_entity.id
_entity.type
_entity.pdbx_description
1 polymer ?
#
loop_
_entity_poly.entity_id
_entity_poly.type
_entity_poly.pdbx_seq_one_letter_code
_entity_poly.pdbx_strand_id
1 'polypeptide(L)'
;MGHGVDGRTTPAAHLDADAAATIAATLQALATPSRLMILTRLRQGPCPVGELADAVGMEQSAVSHQLRLLRALGLVTGSRRGRRIVYSLYDTHVAQLLDEAIYHIEHLRLGARDLPEAAETDGEEEAGEREEAAGAARGGAAGAAARTRAGAEVKPLSR
;
A
#
# COMPACT_ATOMS: atom_id res chain seq x y z
N MET A 1 -15.89 -7.85 -3.93
CA MET A 1 -16.31 -6.67 -3.15
C MET A 1 -15.05 -5.88 -2.82
N GLY A 2 -14.61 -5.03 -3.75
CA GLY A 2 -13.48 -4.14 -3.52
C GLY A 2 -13.97 -2.92 -2.74
N HIS A 3 -13.49 -2.76 -1.50
CA HIS A 3 -13.70 -1.52 -0.77
C HIS A 3 -12.57 -0.57 -1.13
N GLY A 4 -12.90 0.38 -1.99
CA GLY A 4 -12.08 1.53 -2.32
C GLY A 4 -11.67 2.26 -1.05
N VAL A 5 -10.36 2.47 -0.94
CA VAL A 5 -9.77 3.41 -0.01
C VAL A 5 -10.05 4.83 -0.54
N ASP A 6 -10.66 5.65 0.31
CA ASP A 6 -11.04 7.04 0.03
C ASP A 6 -9.86 7.85 -0.53
N GLY A 7 -9.85 8.05 -1.86
CA GLY A 7 -9.40 9.27 -2.53
C GLY A 7 -7.99 9.80 -2.26
N ARG A 8 -7.15 9.10 -1.50
CA ARG A 8 -5.72 9.36 -1.40
C ARG A 8 -5.05 8.41 -2.35
N THR A 9 -4.84 8.90 -3.57
CA THR A 9 -3.72 8.48 -4.42
C THR A 9 -2.55 8.23 -3.50
N THR A 10 -2.16 6.97 -3.29
CA THR A 10 -0.88 6.68 -2.63
C THR A 10 0.12 7.23 -3.64
N PRO A 11 0.74 8.41 -3.40
CA PRO A 11 1.69 8.95 -4.36
C PRO A 11 2.77 7.88 -4.46
N ALA A 12 3.24 7.55 -5.67
CA ALA A 12 4.38 6.64 -5.83
C ALA A 12 5.47 7.07 -4.83
N ALA A 13 5.65 6.27 -3.78
CA ALA A 13 6.10 6.76 -2.50
C ALA A 13 7.54 7.26 -2.60
N HIS A 14 7.73 8.58 -2.46
CA HIS A 14 9.05 9.11 -2.17
C HIS A 14 9.39 8.75 -0.72
N LEU A 15 10.10 7.63 -0.57
CA LEU A 15 10.66 7.22 0.72
C LEU A 15 11.89 8.08 1.00
N ASP A 16 11.79 8.98 1.98
CA ASP A 16 12.98 9.59 2.55
C ASP A 16 13.69 8.59 3.49
N ALA A 17 14.95 8.89 3.83
CA ALA A 17 15.78 7.98 4.62
C ALA A 17 15.22 7.74 6.03
N ASP A 18 14.52 8.71 6.60
CA ASP A 18 13.95 8.63 7.96
C ASP A 18 12.69 7.77 8.00
N ALA A 19 11.78 7.94 7.03
CA ALA A 19 10.63 7.05 6.85
C ALA A 19 11.08 5.63 6.53
N ALA A 20 12.11 5.46 5.69
CA ALA A 20 12.66 4.13 5.39
C ALA A 20 13.20 3.44 6.66
N ALA A 21 13.91 4.16 7.54
CA ALA A 21 14.40 3.62 8.81
C ALA A 21 13.25 3.22 9.75
N THR A 22 12.20 4.06 9.83
CA THR A 22 11.02 3.80 10.66
C THR A 22 10.23 2.58 10.16
N ILE A 23 10.04 2.48 8.84
CA ILE A 23 9.41 1.32 8.20
C ILE A 23 10.24 0.07 8.44
N ALA A 24 11.57 0.13 8.24
CA ALA A 24 12.46 -1.00 8.47
C ALA A 24 12.39 -1.49 9.92
N ALA A 25 12.37 -0.58 10.91
CA ALA A 25 12.22 -0.96 12.32
C ALA A 25 10.87 -1.67 12.59
N THR A 26 9.80 -1.19 11.97
CA THR A 26 8.46 -1.79 12.08
C THR A 26 8.42 -3.18 11.44
N LEU A 27 8.95 -3.32 10.22
CA LEU A 27 9.04 -4.59 9.52
C LEU A 27 9.96 -5.58 10.24
N GLN A 28 11.06 -5.11 10.83
CA GLN A 28 11.95 -5.95 11.64
C GLN A 28 11.22 -6.50 12.87
N ALA A 29 10.31 -5.72 13.44
CA ALA A 29 9.44 -6.21 14.50
C ALA A 29 8.43 -7.24 13.98
N LEU A 30 7.95 -7.14 12.75
CA LEU A 30 7.11 -8.18 12.15
C LEU A 30 7.90 -9.42 11.70
N ALA A 31 9.21 -9.31 11.46
CA ALA A 31 10.06 -10.39 10.94
C ALA A 31 10.38 -11.53 11.93
N THR A 32 9.55 -11.78 12.95
CA THR A 32 9.73 -12.90 13.89
C THR A 32 8.50 -13.80 13.92
N PRO A 33 8.64 -15.12 13.71
CA PRO A 33 7.51 -16.05 13.59
C PRO A 33 6.53 -15.98 14.77
N SER A 34 7.02 -15.99 16.00
CA SER A 34 6.17 -15.91 17.19
C SER A 34 5.32 -14.64 17.24
N ARG A 35 5.88 -13.51 16.79
CA ARG A 35 5.15 -12.22 16.78
C ARG A 35 4.10 -12.19 15.69
N LEU A 36 4.38 -12.75 14.52
CA LEU A 36 3.37 -12.93 13.47
C LEU A 36 2.23 -13.82 13.97
N MET A 37 2.52 -14.94 14.64
CA MET A 37 1.49 -15.81 15.21
C MET A 37 0.60 -15.08 16.23
N ILE A 38 1.19 -14.26 17.12
CA ILE A 38 0.43 -13.42 18.06
C ILE A 38 -0.48 -12.45 17.30
N LEU A 39 0.06 -11.74 16.31
CA LEU A 39 -0.68 -10.74 15.55
C LEU A 39 -1.82 -11.36 14.72
N THR A 40 -1.58 -12.50 14.06
CA THR A 40 -2.60 -13.27 13.35
C THR A 40 -3.68 -13.77 14.30
N ARG A 41 -3.32 -14.17 15.53
CA ARG A 41 -4.33 -14.54 16.52
C ARG A 41 -5.17 -13.33 16.95
N LEU A 42 -4.54 -12.17 17.17
CA LEU A 42 -5.23 -10.92 17.50
C LEU A 42 -6.11 -10.39 16.35
N ARG A 43 -5.77 -10.73 15.10
CA ARG A 43 -6.59 -10.43 13.91
C ARG A 43 -7.95 -11.14 13.95
N GLN A 44 -8.00 -12.37 14.46
CA GLN A 44 -9.23 -13.13 14.61
C GLN A 44 -10.14 -12.59 15.72
N GLY A 45 -9.56 -11.89 16.70
CA GLY A 45 -10.34 -11.20 17.73
C GLY A 45 -9.48 -10.77 18.94
N PRO A 46 -9.95 -9.78 19.72
CA PRO A 46 -9.27 -9.35 20.93
C PRO A 46 -9.27 -10.46 22.00
N CYS A 47 -8.10 -10.78 22.55
CA CYS A 47 -7.96 -11.85 23.54
C CYS A 47 -6.95 -11.50 24.65
N PRO A 48 -7.06 -12.11 25.84
CA PRO A 48 -6.11 -11.92 26.93
C PRO A 48 -4.77 -12.62 26.66
N VAL A 49 -3.75 -12.23 27.43
CA VAL A 49 -2.39 -12.80 27.31
C VAL A 49 -2.33 -14.32 27.51
N GLY A 50 -3.20 -14.88 28.36
CA GLY A 50 -3.27 -16.33 28.58
C GLY A 50 -3.65 -17.09 27.31
N GLU A 51 -4.72 -16.65 26.62
CA GLU A 51 -5.15 -17.27 25.36
C GLU A 51 -4.11 -17.11 24.24
N LEU A 52 -3.36 -15.99 24.23
CA LEU A 52 -2.25 -15.80 23.30
C LEU A 52 -1.10 -16.77 23.58
N ALA A 53 -0.76 -16.97 24.86
CA ALA A 53 0.26 -17.93 25.27
C ALA A 53 -0.11 -19.36 24.86
N ASP A 54 -1.35 -19.76 25.09
CA ASP A 54 -1.86 -21.08 24.70
C ASP A 54 -1.87 -21.26 23.17
N ALA A 55 -2.31 -20.24 22.42
CA ALA A 55 -2.39 -20.31 20.96
C ALA A 55 -1.01 -20.38 20.27
N VAL A 56 0.00 -19.74 20.84
CA VAL A 56 1.37 -19.70 20.28
C VAL A 56 2.25 -20.81 20.88
N GLY A 57 1.80 -21.48 21.94
CA GLY A 57 2.55 -22.52 22.63
C GLY A 57 3.77 -21.98 23.40
N MET A 58 3.65 -20.77 23.96
CA MET A 58 4.73 -20.09 24.66
C MET A 58 4.34 -19.78 26.09
N GLU A 59 5.32 -19.59 26.98
CA GLU A 59 5.03 -19.11 28.33
C GLU A 59 4.46 -17.68 28.32
N GLN A 60 3.52 -17.41 29.23
CA GLN A 60 2.91 -16.08 29.40
C GLN A 60 3.94 -14.97 29.67
N SER A 61 5.06 -15.30 30.33
CA SER A 61 6.17 -14.37 30.58
C SER A 61 6.81 -13.89 29.27
N ALA A 62 7.09 -14.82 28.35
CA ALA A 62 7.66 -14.56 27.04
C ALA A 62 6.69 -13.78 26.14
N VAL A 63 5.40 -14.16 26.12
CA VAL A 63 4.37 -13.43 25.37
C VAL A 63 4.19 -12.02 25.91
N SER A 64 4.19 -11.83 27.24
CA SER A 64 4.10 -10.50 27.86
C SER A 64 5.29 -9.60 27.50
N HIS A 65 6.48 -10.17 27.33
CA HIS A 65 7.66 -9.44 26.87
C HIS A 65 7.51 -9.02 25.40
N GLN A 66 7.08 -9.94 24.54
CA GLN A 66 6.82 -9.64 23.12
C GLN A 66 5.72 -8.60 22.93
N LEU A 67 4.62 -8.69 23.68
CA LEU A 67 3.52 -7.72 23.66
C LEU A 67 3.97 -6.33 24.11
N ARG A 68 4.93 -6.23 25.04
CA ARG A 68 5.52 -4.93 25.42
C ARG A 68 6.29 -4.30 24.27
N LEU A 69 7.10 -5.07 23.55
CA LEU A 69 7.82 -4.60 22.37
C LEU A 69 6.85 -4.18 21.24
N LEU A 70 5.87 -5.04 20.93
CA LEU A 70 4.85 -4.74 19.93
C LEU A 70 4.03 -3.50 20.28
N ARG A 71 3.75 -3.28 21.57
CA ARG A 71 3.06 -2.06 22.05
C ARG A 71 3.94 -0.82 21.92
N ALA A 72 5.24 -0.92 22.21
CA ALA A 72 6.17 0.20 22.07
C ALA A 72 6.30 0.67 20.61
N LEU A 73 6.11 -0.25 19.66
CA LEU A 73 6.13 0.02 18.22
C LEU A 73 4.74 0.36 17.65
N GLY A 74 3.70 0.48 18.50
CA GLY A 74 2.37 0.85 18.04
C GLY A 74 1.64 -0.21 17.21
N LEU A 75 2.04 -1.50 17.31
CA LEU A 75 1.40 -2.58 16.54
C LEU A 75 0.19 -3.19 17.28
N VAL A 76 0.21 -3.15 18.61
CA VAL A 76 -0.86 -3.68 19.46
C VAL A 76 -1.26 -2.68 20.53
N THR A 77 -2.52 -2.75 20.94
CA THR A 77 -3.04 -2.03 22.09
C THR A 77 -3.58 -3.01 23.13
N GLY A 78 -3.53 -2.60 24.39
CA GLY A 78 -4.01 -3.40 25.51
C GLY A 78 -4.96 -2.57 26.36
N SER A 79 -6.20 -3.01 26.48
CA SER A 79 -7.25 -2.38 27.28
C SER A 79 -7.62 -3.26 28.46
N ARG A 80 -7.78 -2.65 29.64
CA ARG A 80 -8.19 -3.38 30.84
C ARG A 80 -9.69 -3.64 30.79
N ARG A 81 -10.09 -4.91 30.72
CA ARG A 81 -11.48 -5.37 30.77
C ARG A 81 -11.69 -6.13 32.07
N GLY A 82 -12.17 -5.42 33.10
CA GLY A 82 -12.37 -5.96 34.44
C GLY A 82 -11.05 -6.32 35.14
N ARG A 83 -10.83 -7.62 35.37
CA ARG A 83 -9.64 -8.17 36.05
C ARG A 83 -8.53 -8.57 35.08
N ARG A 84 -8.77 -8.57 33.77
CA ARG A 84 -7.80 -9.02 32.75
C ARG A 84 -7.47 -7.88 31.78
N ILE A 85 -6.27 -7.94 31.21
CA ILE A 85 -5.87 -7.09 30.08
C ILE A 85 -6.18 -7.86 28.81
N VAL A 86 -6.98 -7.25 27.94
CA VAL A 86 -7.32 -7.79 26.62
C VAL A 86 -6.51 -7.01 25.60
N TYR A 87 -5.82 -7.73 24.74
CA TYR A 87 -5.01 -7.16 23.67
C TYR A 87 -5.79 -7.20 22.35
N SER A 88 -5.54 -6.20 21.51
CA SER A 88 -6.04 -6.11 20.14
C SER A 88 -4.98 -5.48 19.25
N LEU A 89 -5.14 -5.60 17.93
CA LEU A 89 -4.34 -4.82 16.99
C LEU A 89 -4.56 -3.32 17.23
N TYR A 90 -3.53 -2.52 16.95
CA TYR A 90 -3.58 -1.08 17.15
C TYR A 90 -4.57 -0.40 16.22
N ASP A 91 -4.54 -0.74 14.93
CA ASP A 91 -5.41 -0.19 13.90
C ASP A 91 -5.76 -1.21 12.80
N THR A 92 -6.60 -0.78 11.86
CA THR A 92 -6.99 -1.57 10.70
C THR A 92 -5.86 -1.71 9.67
N HIS A 93 -4.89 -0.78 9.63
CA HIS A 93 -3.79 -0.80 8.66
C HIS A 93 -2.78 -1.93 8.95
N VAL A 94 -2.40 -2.15 10.22
CA VAL A 94 -1.58 -3.30 10.63
C VAL A 94 -2.27 -4.60 10.23
N ALA A 95 -3.58 -4.62 10.36
CA ALA A 95 -4.42 -5.76 10.04
C ALA A 95 -4.44 -6.05 8.53
N GLN A 96 -4.60 -5.02 7.70
CA GLN A 96 -4.50 -5.11 6.23
C GLN A 96 -3.10 -5.56 5.80
N LEU A 97 -2.04 -5.02 6.39
CA LEU A 97 -0.66 -5.41 6.08
C LEU A 97 -0.41 -6.91 6.31
N LEU A 98 -0.95 -7.46 7.40
CA LEU A 98 -0.86 -8.89 7.70
C LEU A 98 -1.65 -9.73 6.69
N ASP A 99 -2.86 -9.30 6.33
CA ASP A 99 -3.70 -10.00 5.36
C ASP A 99 -3.03 -10.01 3.98
N GLU A 100 -2.48 -8.88 3.53
CA GLU A 100 -1.73 -8.77 2.26
C GLU A 100 -0.46 -9.63 2.27
N ALA A 101 0.27 -9.67 3.40
CA ALA A 101 1.45 -10.51 3.53
C ALA A 101 1.12 -12.01 3.45
N ILE A 102 0.03 -12.44 4.10
CA ILE A 102 -0.46 -13.83 4.03
C ILE A 102 -0.91 -14.15 2.61
N TYR A 103 -1.71 -13.27 2.01
CA TYR A 103 -2.18 -13.42 0.64
C TYR A 103 -1.01 -13.51 -0.35
N HIS A 104 0.03 -12.69 -0.19
CA HIS A 104 1.23 -12.74 -1.03
C HIS A 104 1.95 -14.10 -0.93
N ILE A 105 2.09 -14.66 0.26
CA ILE A 105 2.71 -15.99 0.45
C ILE A 105 1.86 -17.09 -0.19
N GLU A 106 0.54 -17.03 -0.03
CA GLU A 106 -0.39 -17.98 -0.67
C GLU A 106 -0.35 -17.85 -2.20
N HIS A 107 -0.31 -16.62 -2.72
CA HIS A 107 -0.21 -16.31 -4.14
C HIS A 107 1.10 -16.83 -4.74
N LEU A 108 2.24 -16.58 -4.07
CA LEU A 108 3.54 -17.14 -4.43
C LEU A 108 3.53 -18.68 -4.41
N ARG A 109 2.89 -19.28 -3.41
CA ARG A 109 2.76 -20.74 -3.28
C ARG A 109 1.90 -21.34 -4.39
N LEU A 110 0.87 -20.63 -4.84
CA LEU A 110 -0.03 -21.06 -5.92
C LEU A 110 0.55 -20.80 -7.31
N GLY A 111 1.71 -20.15 -7.42
CA GLY A 111 2.37 -19.88 -8.69
C GLY A 111 1.59 -18.91 -9.59
N ALA A 112 0.57 -18.25 -9.05
CA ALA A 112 -0.09 -17.14 -9.72
C ALA A 112 0.96 -16.04 -9.83
N ARG A 113 1.28 -15.66 -11.08
CA ARG A 113 1.91 -14.37 -11.35
C ARG A 113 0.76 -13.48 -11.75
N ASP A 114 0.56 -12.38 -11.05
CA ASP A 114 -0.21 -11.26 -11.60
C ASP A 114 0.56 -10.73 -12.82
N LEU A 115 0.34 -11.38 -13.97
CA LEU A 115 0.71 -10.83 -15.26
C LEU A 115 -0.20 -9.60 -15.44
N PRO A 116 0.35 -8.40 -15.70
CA PRO A 116 -0.47 -7.30 -16.14
C PRO A 116 -1.23 -7.78 -17.37
N GLU A 117 -2.56 -7.77 -17.25
CA GLU A 117 -3.48 -8.07 -18.33
C GLU A 117 -2.97 -7.36 -19.58
N ALA A 118 -2.73 -8.15 -20.62
CA ALA A 118 -2.06 -7.73 -21.83
C ALA A 118 -2.63 -6.40 -22.30
N ALA A 119 -1.73 -5.46 -22.61
CA ALA A 119 -2.02 -4.25 -23.33
C ALA A 119 -3.09 -4.54 -24.40
N GLU A 120 -4.28 -3.97 -24.21
CA GLU A 120 -5.26 -3.77 -25.26
C GLU A 120 -4.53 -2.92 -26.31
N THR A 121 -3.90 -3.60 -27.25
CA THR A 121 -3.48 -3.02 -28.50
C THR A 121 -4.77 -2.71 -29.23
N ASP A 122 -5.28 -1.49 -29.04
CA ASP A 122 -6.23 -0.86 -29.96
C ASP A 122 -5.49 -0.63 -31.29
N GLY A 123 -5.30 -1.74 -32.00
CA GLY A 123 -5.09 -1.79 -33.42
C GLY A 123 -6.46 -1.91 -34.06
N GLU A 124 -7.16 -0.80 -34.22
CA GLU A 124 -8.20 -0.67 -35.23
C GLU A 124 -7.61 0.13 -36.39
N GLU A 125 -7.03 -0.64 -37.31
CA GLU A 125 -6.91 -0.28 -38.72
C GLU A 125 -8.32 -0.12 -39.29
N GLU A 126 -8.79 1.11 -39.51
CA GLU A 126 -9.85 1.36 -40.49
C GLU A 126 -9.23 1.93 -41.78
N ALA A 127 -9.10 1.05 -42.78
CA ALA A 127 -8.80 1.41 -44.15
C ALA A 127 -10.03 1.12 -45.04
N GLY A 128 -10.47 2.15 -45.78
CA GLY A 128 -11.43 2.07 -46.90
C GLY A 128 -12.88 2.25 -46.45
N GLU A 129 -13.68 3.16 -47.01
CA GLU A 129 -14.06 3.22 -48.43
C GLU A 129 -14.30 4.66 -48.95
N ARG A 130 -14.48 4.77 -50.27
CA ARG A 130 -14.22 5.92 -51.15
C ARG A 130 -15.48 6.74 -51.50
N GLU A 131 -15.23 7.98 -51.95
CA GLU A 131 -15.94 8.73 -53.03
C GLU A 131 -17.31 9.34 -52.63
N GLU A 132 -17.57 10.65 -52.74
CA GLU A 132 -17.62 11.44 -53.97
C GLU A 132 -17.79 12.95 -53.69
N ALA A 133 -17.29 13.75 -54.64
CA ALA A 133 -17.74 15.09 -55.07
C ALA A 133 -17.22 16.38 -54.39
N ALA A 134 -16.45 17.11 -55.23
CA ALA A 134 -16.43 18.56 -55.46
C ALA A 134 -15.95 19.47 -54.30
N GLY A 135 -14.98 20.36 -54.45
CA GLY A 135 -14.59 21.15 -55.62
C GLY A 135 -14.51 22.62 -55.18
N ALA A 136 -13.41 23.27 -55.55
CA ALA A 136 -13.19 24.74 -55.62
C ALA A 136 -12.55 25.50 -54.43
N ALA A 137 -11.73 26.47 -54.87
CA ALA A 137 -11.08 27.61 -54.18
C ALA A 137 -9.84 27.27 -53.32
N ARG A 138 -8.61 27.34 -53.84
CA ARG A 138 -7.80 28.53 -54.25
C ARG A 138 -7.77 29.68 -53.24
N GLY A 139 -6.55 29.97 -52.77
CA GLY A 139 -6.14 31.19 -52.07
C GLY A 139 -5.85 30.90 -50.60
N GLY A 140 -4.69 31.20 -50.02
CA GLY A 140 -3.54 31.94 -50.46
C GLY A 140 -2.75 32.34 -49.20
N ALA A 141 -1.44 32.36 -49.34
CA ALA A 141 -0.49 33.22 -48.63
C ALA A 141 -0.40 33.16 -47.08
N ALA A 142 0.80 32.75 -46.66
CA ALA A 142 1.74 33.57 -45.88
C ALA A 142 1.57 33.68 -44.36
N GLY A 143 2.73 33.68 -43.69
CA GLY A 143 2.94 34.17 -42.32
C GLY A 143 3.38 33.04 -41.38
N ALA A 144 4.66 32.68 -41.29
CA ALA A 144 5.73 33.42 -40.60
C ALA A 144 5.72 33.28 -39.06
N ALA A 145 6.94 33.12 -38.56
CA ALA A 145 7.42 33.31 -37.19
C ALA A 145 7.08 32.19 -36.18
N ALA A 146 8.01 31.30 -35.79
CA ALA A 146 9.28 31.52 -35.08
C ALA A 146 9.12 31.82 -33.58
N ARG A 147 9.72 30.93 -32.77
CA ARG A 147 10.27 31.16 -31.41
C ARG A 147 9.19 31.33 -30.32
N THR A 148 9.33 30.92 -29.06
CA THR A 148 10.48 30.50 -28.27
C THR A 148 9.99 29.82 -27.00
N ARG A 149 10.89 29.00 -26.45
CA ARG A 149 10.96 28.42 -25.10
C ARG A 149 10.61 29.37 -23.93
N ALA A 150 10.15 28.71 -22.86
CA ALA A 150 10.63 28.80 -21.46
C ALA A 150 10.01 29.77 -20.44
N GLY A 151 9.72 29.17 -19.28
CA GLY A 151 9.83 29.73 -17.92
C GLY A 151 8.57 30.42 -17.39
N ALA A 152 7.84 29.97 -16.36
CA ALA A 152 8.23 29.33 -15.09
C ALA A 152 9.44 30.03 -14.45
N GLU A 153 9.46 30.49 -13.21
CA GLU A 153 8.50 30.65 -12.13
C GLU A 153 9.27 31.45 -11.06
N VAL A 154 8.54 32.25 -10.28
CA VAL A 154 8.81 32.68 -8.89
C VAL A 154 10.26 32.80 -8.32
N LYS A 155 10.59 34.06 -7.99
CA LYS A 155 11.24 34.57 -6.75
C LYS A 155 10.48 34.01 -5.49
N PRO A 156 11.01 33.86 -4.25
CA PRO A 156 12.10 34.62 -3.59
C PRO A 156 13.05 33.81 -2.65
N LEU A 157 14.19 34.41 -2.25
CA LEU A 157 14.57 34.50 -0.83
C LEU A 157 15.65 35.56 -0.64
N SER A 158 15.28 36.65 0.03
CA SER A 158 16.21 37.62 0.60
C SER A 158 16.65 37.13 1.98
N ARG A 159 17.92 37.37 2.29
CA ARG A 159 18.49 37.35 3.63
C ARG A 159 19.13 38.71 3.87
#